data_AF-D7CMU5-F1
#
_entry.id   AF-D7CMU5-F1
#
_cell.length_a   1.000
_cell.length_b   1.000
_cell.length_c   1.000
_cell.angle_alpha   90.00
_cell.angle_beta   90.00
_cell.angle_gamma   90.00
#
_symmetry.space_group_name_H-M   'P 1'
#
loop_
_entity.id
_entity.type
_entity.pdbx_description
1 polymer ?
#
loop_
_entity_poly.entity_id
_entity_poly.type
_entity_poly.pdbx_seq_one_letter_code
_entity_poly.pdbx_strand_id
1 'polypeptide(L)'
;MTRKIMVLCVAAVLILTLAGFGFAKWSDTVVINTQAQSGELKWGILENSVFQMDNGPDYHSEMGGGMLDVYPDPEGKNVGQTQWSLLDQDNDGAKDALNVEVENAYPCYFNEINFDVRNFGTIPLIIQHPQLTWGNTNQTLESGIVYYLFKNGEVRSELDLDGVELTEDGAPQDAVIELCFQDNISAQQHPNQTLSESLAFHVLQPAEQSTTYNFTLSIEGVQWNESPIAANSASD
;
A
#
# COMPACT_ATOMS: atom_id res chain seq x y z
N MET A 1 -19.44 0.02 89.40
CA MET A 1 -20.28 0.29 88.20
C MET A 1 -21.42 -0.72 88.21
N THR A 2 -22.69 -0.29 88.26
CA THR A 2 -23.82 -1.23 88.29
C THR A 2 -23.97 -1.91 86.93
N ARG A 3 -24.27 -3.22 86.91
CA ARG A 3 -24.43 -4.06 85.70
C ARG A 3 -25.33 -3.40 84.62
N LYS A 4 -26.28 -2.55 85.03
CA LYS A 4 -27.16 -1.77 84.15
C LYS A 4 -26.43 -0.69 83.33
N ILE A 5 -25.44 0.00 83.91
CA ILE A 5 -24.65 1.03 83.22
C ILE A 5 -23.72 0.40 82.19
N MET A 6 -23.12 -0.75 82.51
CA MET A 6 -22.25 -1.49 81.57
C MET A 6 -23.03 -1.98 80.33
N VAL A 7 -24.26 -2.47 80.53
CA VAL A 7 -25.15 -2.87 79.42
C VAL A 7 -25.54 -1.68 78.55
N LEU A 8 -25.79 -0.50 79.15
CA LEU A 8 -26.12 0.71 78.38
C LEU A 8 -24.94 1.18 77.52
N CYS A 9 -23.72 1.20 78.07
CA CYS A 9 -22.52 1.59 77.32
C CYS A 9 -22.23 0.63 76.16
N VAL A 10 -22.37 -0.68 76.37
CA VAL A 10 -22.16 -1.69 75.32
C VAL A 10 -23.24 -1.58 74.24
N ALA A 11 -24.50 -1.36 74.62
CA ALA A 11 -25.59 -1.13 73.66
C ALA A 11 -25.38 0.14 72.83
N ALA A 12 -24.90 1.23 73.44
CA ALA A 12 -24.59 2.47 72.74
C ALA A 12 -23.45 2.30 71.72
N VAL A 13 -22.38 1.58 72.08
CA VAL A 13 -21.28 1.28 71.15
C VAL A 13 -21.77 0.41 69.99
N LEU A 14 -22.60 -0.61 70.26
CA LEU A 14 -23.21 -1.44 69.21
C LEU A 14 -24.06 -0.62 68.24
N ILE A 15 -24.90 0.28 68.74
CA ILE A 15 -25.74 1.16 67.91
C ILE A 15 -24.88 2.12 67.06
N LEU A 16 -23.81 2.68 67.62
CA LEU A 16 -22.88 3.55 66.89
C LEU A 16 -22.11 2.79 65.81
N THR A 17 -21.69 1.55 66.08
CA THR A 17 -21.03 0.71 65.06
C THR A 17 -21.98 0.37 63.91
N LEU A 18 -23.24 0.04 64.20
CA LEU A 18 -24.25 -0.25 63.18
C LEU A 18 -24.62 0.98 62.35
N ALA A 19 -24.63 2.17 62.95
CA ALA A 19 -24.83 3.43 62.22
C ALA A 19 -23.65 3.77 61.28
N GLY A 20 -22.41 3.43 61.67
CA GLY A 20 -21.21 3.69 60.87
C GLY A 20 -21.16 2.94 59.53
N PHE A 21 -21.71 1.72 59.46
CA PHE A 21 -21.76 0.95 58.21
C PHE A 21 -22.80 1.48 57.21
N GLY A 22 -23.80 2.26 57.64
CA GLY A 22 -24.85 2.80 56.78
C GLY A 22 -24.44 4.07 56.02
N PHE A 23 -23.56 4.89 56.60
CA PHE A 23 -23.16 6.19 56.01
C PHE A 23 -21.90 6.13 55.14
N ALA A 24 -21.17 5.00 55.10
CA ALA A 24 -19.90 4.87 54.38
C ALA A 24 -20.01 4.30 52.95
N LYS A 25 -21.20 3.86 52.51
CA LYS A 25 -21.40 3.35 51.14
C LYS A 25 -22.25 4.32 50.32
N TRP A 26 -21.67 5.48 50.01
CA TRP A 26 -22.07 6.24 48.83
C TRP A 26 -21.20 5.78 47.67
N SER A 27 -21.68 4.77 46.94
CA SER A 27 -21.21 4.51 45.58
C SER A 27 -22.26 5.09 44.65
N ASP A 28 -21.93 6.18 43.97
CA ASP A 28 -22.76 6.73 42.91
C ASP A 28 -22.18 6.28 41.56
N THR A 29 -23.04 5.81 40.66
CA THR A 29 -22.61 5.34 39.34
C THR A 29 -22.71 6.51 38.38
N VAL A 30 -21.57 7.14 38.10
CA VAL A 30 -21.49 8.15 37.04
C VAL A 30 -21.46 7.44 35.69
N VAL A 31 -22.57 7.48 34.96
CA VAL A 31 -22.65 7.01 33.57
C VAL A 31 -22.33 8.16 32.65
N ILE A 32 -21.15 8.12 32.03
CA ILE A 32 -20.77 9.11 31.02
C ILE A 32 -21.27 8.60 29.66
N ASN A 33 -22.36 9.19 29.18
CA ASN A 33 -22.86 8.95 27.83
C ASN A 33 -22.15 9.90 26.85
N THR A 34 -20.99 9.50 26.34
CA THR A 34 -20.34 10.19 25.22
C THR A 34 -20.60 9.46 23.91
N GLN A 35 -20.93 10.19 22.86
CA GLN A 35 -20.74 9.69 21.49
C GLN A 35 -19.30 10.03 21.08
N ALA A 36 -18.49 9.00 20.84
CA ALA A 36 -17.19 9.18 20.20
C ALA A 36 -17.43 9.32 18.69
N GLN A 37 -17.09 10.48 18.12
CA GLN A 37 -16.93 10.58 16.68
C GLN A 37 -15.53 10.06 16.34
N SER A 38 -15.44 8.86 15.76
CA SER A 38 -14.19 8.38 15.18
C SER A 38 -13.97 9.04 13.82
N GLY A 39 -12.71 9.13 13.42
CA GLY A 39 -12.40 9.44 12.04
C GLY A 39 -12.74 8.28 11.10
N GLU A 40 -12.63 8.55 9.81
CA GLU A 40 -12.87 7.64 8.70
C GLU A 40 -11.56 7.45 7.94
N LEU A 41 -11.12 6.21 7.76
CA LEU A 41 -10.03 5.84 6.88
C LEU A 41 -10.62 5.66 5.48
N LYS A 42 -10.12 6.42 4.50
CA LYS A 42 -10.49 6.28 3.10
C LYS A 42 -9.40 6.84 2.21
N TRP A 43 -8.94 6.10 1.22
CA TRP A 43 -7.89 6.52 0.31
C TRP A 43 -8.03 5.81 -1.02
N GLY A 44 -7.41 6.35 -2.07
CA GLY A 44 -7.40 5.68 -3.37
C GLY A 44 -6.71 6.48 -4.46
N ILE A 45 -6.50 5.83 -5.59
CA ILE A 45 -5.94 6.35 -6.83
C ILE A 45 -6.93 7.31 -7.48
N LEU A 46 -6.47 8.50 -7.85
CA LEU A 46 -7.26 9.49 -8.59
C LEU A 46 -7.30 9.11 -10.07
N GLU A 47 -8.46 8.72 -10.58
CA GLU A 47 -8.64 8.31 -11.98
C GLU A 47 -8.17 9.38 -12.99
N ASN A 48 -8.39 10.66 -12.69
CA ASN A 48 -8.00 11.77 -13.56
C ASN A 48 -6.52 12.17 -13.45
N SER A 49 -5.74 11.49 -12.61
CA SER A 49 -4.29 11.73 -12.45
C SER A 49 -3.44 10.75 -13.24
N VAL A 50 -4.00 9.62 -13.68
CA VAL A 50 -3.24 8.56 -14.33
C VAL A 50 -2.74 9.04 -15.69
N PHE A 51 -1.42 9.06 -15.86
CA PHE A 51 -0.78 9.35 -17.13
C PHE A 51 0.27 8.29 -17.45
N GLN A 52 0.46 7.99 -18.73
CA GLN A 52 1.47 7.06 -19.19
C GLN A 52 2.34 7.68 -20.29
N MET A 53 3.53 7.15 -20.51
CA MET A 53 4.42 7.63 -21.58
C MET A 53 3.96 7.21 -22.98
N ASP A 54 3.25 6.09 -23.09
CA ASP A 54 2.67 5.59 -24.33
C ASP A 54 1.53 6.48 -24.86
N ASN A 55 1.91 7.51 -25.61
CA ASN A 55 1.03 8.48 -26.29
C ASN A 55 1.48 8.77 -27.74
N GLY A 56 2.33 7.92 -28.32
CA GLY A 56 3.05 8.24 -29.55
C GLY A 56 4.00 7.11 -29.94
N PRO A 57 5.14 7.39 -30.59
CA PRO A 57 6.17 6.39 -30.78
C PRO A 57 6.49 5.64 -29.48
N ASP A 58 6.68 4.33 -29.61
CA ASP A 58 7.07 3.45 -28.50
C ASP A 58 8.38 3.93 -27.91
N TYR A 59 8.57 3.69 -26.62
CA TYR A 59 9.85 3.91 -25.96
C TYR A 59 10.60 2.59 -25.81
N HIS A 60 11.92 2.70 -25.75
CA HIS A 60 12.85 1.63 -25.45
C HIS A 60 13.68 1.99 -24.23
N SER A 61 14.32 0.99 -23.66
CA SER A 61 15.25 1.14 -22.55
C SER A 61 16.40 0.15 -22.72
N GLU A 62 17.56 0.45 -22.14
CA GLU A 62 18.62 -0.54 -21.98
C GLU A 62 18.13 -1.69 -21.09
N MET A 63 18.55 -2.92 -21.41
CA MET A 63 18.15 -4.13 -20.70
C MET A 63 19.05 -4.40 -19.50
N GLY A 64 18.50 -5.04 -18.46
CA GLY A 64 19.28 -5.73 -17.44
C GLY A 64 19.98 -4.84 -16.42
N GLY A 65 19.44 -3.64 -16.17
CA GLY A 65 20.01 -2.67 -15.24
C GLY A 65 19.02 -1.70 -14.62
N GLY A 66 17.71 -1.99 -14.66
CA GLY A 66 16.69 -1.14 -14.05
C GLY A 66 16.15 -0.04 -14.96
N MET A 67 15.92 -0.39 -16.23
CA MET A 67 15.30 0.50 -17.20
C MET A 67 16.08 1.82 -17.40
N LEU A 68 17.39 1.68 -17.67
CA LEU A 68 18.29 2.81 -17.89
C LEU A 68 18.19 3.33 -19.33
N ASP A 69 18.52 4.61 -19.51
CA ASP A 69 18.60 5.28 -20.82
C ASP A 69 17.34 5.09 -21.67
N VAL A 70 16.21 5.58 -21.16
CA VAL A 70 14.93 5.57 -21.88
C VAL A 70 14.95 6.52 -23.09
N TYR A 71 14.60 6.01 -24.28
CA TYR A 71 14.52 6.80 -25.51
C TYR A 71 13.37 6.37 -26.42
N PRO A 72 12.76 7.28 -27.20
CA PRO A 72 11.73 6.92 -28.17
C PRO A 72 12.31 6.12 -29.33
N ASP A 73 11.51 5.23 -29.93
CA ASP A 73 11.89 4.46 -31.12
C ASP A 73 12.41 5.42 -32.21
N PRO A 74 13.64 5.21 -32.71
CA PRO A 74 14.28 6.14 -33.64
C PRO A 74 13.61 6.18 -35.01
N GLU A 75 12.84 5.17 -35.37
CA GLU A 75 12.06 5.09 -36.61
C GLU A 75 10.61 5.55 -36.42
N GLY A 76 10.23 5.93 -35.19
CA GLY A 76 8.89 6.37 -34.84
C GLY A 76 7.85 5.23 -34.81
N LYS A 77 8.29 3.98 -34.62
CA LYS A 77 7.37 2.84 -34.50
C LYS A 77 6.47 3.02 -33.29
N ASN A 78 5.21 2.68 -33.47
CA ASN A 78 4.21 2.56 -32.41
C ASN A 78 3.44 1.28 -32.73
N VAL A 79 3.86 0.19 -32.09
CA VAL A 79 3.30 -1.15 -32.27
C VAL A 79 2.92 -1.80 -30.95
N GLY A 80 3.59 -1.42 -29.85
CA GLY A 80 3.20 -1.80 -28.50
C GLY A 80 2.03 -0.95 -28.01
N GLN A 81 1.23 -1.50 -27.12
CA GLN A 81 0.15 -0.75 -26.49
C GLN A 81 0.04 -1.11 -25.02
N THR A 82 -0.03 -0.10 -24.15
CA THR A 82 -0.44 -0.27 -22.76
C THR A 82 -1.85 0.25 -22.54
N GLN A 83 -2.69 -0.61 -21.96
CA GLN A 83 -3.98 -0.24 -21.41
C GLN A 83 -3.95 -0.40 -19.90
N TRP A 84 -4.70 0.45 -19.21
CA TRP A 84 -4.82 0.38 -17.76
C TRP A 84 -6.28 0.54 -17.33
N SER A 85 -6.60 -0.02 -16.18
CA SER A 85 -7.88 0.21 -15.51
C SER A 85 -7.69 0.23 -13.99
N LEU A 86 -8.52 1.01 -13.31
CA LEU A 86 -8.52 1.09 -11.86
C LEU A 86 -9.57 0.16 -11.26
N LEU A 87 -9.17 -0.59 -10.25
CA LEU A 87 -10.02 -1.54 -9.52
C LEU A 87 -10.31 -1.00 -8.11
N ASP A 88 -11.48 -1.39 -7.59
CA ASP A 88 -11.92 -1.16 -6.21
C ASP A 88 -12.04 -2.56 -5.59
N GLN A 89 -10.98 -3.04 -4.93
CA GLN A 89 -10.88 -4.42 -4.48
C GLN A 89 -11.73 -4.68 -3.23
N ASP A 90 -11.91 -3.67 -2.37
CA ASP A 90 -12.69 -3.78 -1.14
C ASP A 90 -14.15 -3.26 -1.26
N ASN A 91 -14.50 -2.65 -2.40
CA ASN A 91 -15.81 -2.08 -2.71
C ASN A 91 -16.22 -0.90 -1.80
N ASP A 92 -15.26 -0.10 -1.34
CA ASP A 92 -15.52 1.09 -0.52
C ASP A 92 -15.81 2.36 -1.36
N GLY A 93 -15.70 2.26 -2.69
CA GLY A 93 -15.91 3.34 -3.65
C GLY A 93 -14.67 4.19 -3.94
N ALA A 94 -13.51 3.87 -3.38
CA ALA A 94 -12.21 4.38 -3.77
C ALA A 94 -11.43 3.28 -4.52
N LYS A 95 -10.56 3.68 -5.46
CA LYS A 95 -9.79 2.73 -6.26
C LYS A 95 -8.44 2.46 -5.59
N ASP A 96 -8.12 1.21 -5.34
CA ASP A 96 -6.95 0.77 -4.58
C ASP A 96 -5.95 -0.03 -5.42
N ALA A 97 -6.30 -0.39 -6.65
CA ALA A 97 -5.41 -1.12 -7.54
C ALA A 97 -5.43 -0.62 -9.00
N LEU A 98 -4.27 -0.73 -9.65
CA LEU A 98 -4.00 -0.45 -11.05
C LEU A 98 -3.76 -1.78 -11.79
N ASN A 99 -4.68 -2.17 -12.66
CA ASN A 99 -4.50 -3.30 -13.58
C ASN A 99 -3.90 -2.81 -14.89
N VAL A 100 -2.79 -3.41 -15.31
CA VAL A 100 -2.05 -3.04 -16.52
C VAL A 100 -2.07 -4.20 -17.50
N GLU A 101 -2.44 -3.91 -18.75
CA GLU A 101 -2.43 -4.83 -19.88
C GLU A 101 -1.50 -4.31 -20.96
N VAL A 102 -0.54 -5.12 -21.36
CA VAL A 102 0.51 -4.77 -22.31
C VAL A 102 0.38 -5.68 -23.53
N GLU A 103 0.02 -5.12 -24.67
CA GLU A 103 -0.26 -5.85 -25.91
C GLU A 103 0.81 -5.59 -26.97
N ASN A 104 1.22 -6.63 -27.70
CA ASN A 104 2.11 -6.55 -28.86
C ASN A 104 3.43 -5.77 -28.63
N ALA A 105 3.93 -5.81 -27.40
CA ALA A 105 5.06 -5.02 -26.93
C ALA A 105 6.42 -5.72 -27.12
N TYR A 106 6.44 -6.80 -27.91
CA TYR A 106 7.67 -7.54 -28.17
C TYR A 106 8.52 -6.89 -29.28
N PRO A 107 9.85 -6.83 -29.10
CA PRO A 107 10.60 -6.77 -27.85
C PRO A 107 10.95 -5.32 -27.50
N CYS A 108 11.46 -5.12 -26.29
CA CYS A 108 12.11 -3.86 -25.87
C CYS A 108 11.15 -2.67 -25.78
N TYR A 109 9.87 -2.89 -25.46
CA TYR A 109 8.91 -1.80 -25.23
C TYR A 109 9.00 -1.32 -23.78
N PHE A 110 9.21 -0.03 -23.57
CA PHE A 110 9.23 0.63 -22.28
C PHE A 110 7.99 1.51 -22.11
N ASN A 111 7.42 1.52 -20.91
CA ASN A 111 6.41 2.50 -20.52
C ASN A 111 6.53 2.82 -19.03
N GLU A 112 6.09 4.02 -18.67
CA GLU A 112 5.99 4.48 -17.30
C GLU A 112 4.58 5.01 -17.08
N ILE A 113 3.92 4.54 -16.03
CA ILE A 113 2.61 4.99 -15.58
C ILE A 113 2.79 5.71 -14.26
N ASN A 114 2.35 6.96 -14.23
CA ASN A 114 2.34 7.79 -13.04
C ASN A 114 0.89 8.02 -12.61
N PHE A 115 0.66 8.07 -11.30
CA PHE A 115 -0.68 8.27 -10.75
C PHE A 115 -0.62 8.86 -9.35
N ASP A 116 -1.69 9.52 -8.95
CA ASP A 116 -1.82 10.15 -7.64
C ASP A 116 -2.66 9.31 -6.69
N VAL A 117 -2.16 9.08 -5.48
CA VAL A 117 -2.90 8.48 -4.35
C VAL A 117 -3.35 9.59 -3.40
N ARG A 118 -4.65 9.63 -3.10
CA ARG A 118 -5.25 10.65 -2.22
C ARG A 118 -5.87 10.03 -0.98
N ASN A 119 -5.63 10.68 0.16
CA ASN A 119 -6.39 10.44 1.40
C ASN A 119 -7.72 11.21 1.36
N PHE A 120 -8.83 10.49 1.18
CA PHE A 120 -10.20 11.01 1.22
C PHE A 120 -10.81 10.97 2.63
N GLY A 121 -10.14 10.30 3.56
CA GLY A 121 -10.57 10.14 4.93
C GLY A 121 -10.37 11.40 5.77
N THR A 122 -10.63 11.25 7.07
CA THR A 122 -10.50 12.33 8.06
C THR A 122 -9.36 12.10 9.05
N ILE A 123 -8.59 11.01 8.89
CA ILE A 123 -7.43 10.66 9.71
C ILE A 123 -6.19 10.44 8.85
N PRO A 124 -4.98 10.66 9.40
CA PRO A 124 -3.75 10.34 8.69
C PRO A 124 -3.59 8.84 8.48
N LEU A 125 -2.92 8.49 7.38
CA LEU A 125 -2.55 7.13 7.02
C LEU A 125 -1.08 7.08 6.58
N ILE A 126 -0.52 5.88 6.51
CA ILE A 126 0.80 5.59 5.97
C ILE A 126 0.62 4.67 4.77
N ILE A 127 1.18 5.07 3.62
CA ILE A 127 1.21 4.25 2.41
C ILE A 127 2.15 3.06 2.66
N GLN A 128 1.64 1.84 2.48
CA GLN A 128 2.40 0.61 2.65
C GLN A 128 3.17 0.25 1.38
N HIS A 129 3.93 -0.84 1.46
CA HIS A 129 4.57 -1.43 0.29
C HIS A 129 3.51 -1.96 -0.69
N PRO A 130 3.56 -1.58 -1.98
CA PRO A 130 2.62 -2.07 -2.96
C PRO A 130 2.73 -3.57 -3.15
N GLN A 131 1.62 -4.20 -3.51
CA GLN A 131 1.55 -5.61 -3.84
C GLN A 131 1.36 -5.78 -5.34
N LEU A 132 2.32 -6.41 -5.99
CA LEU A 132 2.23 -6.82 -7.38
C LEU A 132 1.61 -8.22 -7.48
N THR A 133 0.63 -8.39 -8.36
CA THR A 133 0.12 -9.69 -8.77
C THR A 133 0.54 -9.99 -10.21
N TRP A 134 1.22 -11.12 -10.39
CA TRP A 134 1.63 -11.68 -11.68
C TRP A 134 1.23 -13.15 -11.77
N GLY A 135 0.24 -13.47 -12.61
CA GLY A 135 -0.34 -14.81 -12.66
C GLY A 135 -0.91 -15.24 -11.31
N ASN A 136 -0.29 -16.22 -10.65
CA ASN A 136 -0.67 -16.70 -9.31
C ASN A 136 0.28 -16.20 -8.20
N THR A 137 1.26 -15.37 -8.54
CA THR A 137 2.28 -14.89 -7.62
C THR A 137 1.91 -13.49 -7.14
N ASN A 138 1.98 -13.28 -5.83
CA ASN A 138 1.92 -11.98 -5.21
C ASN A 138 3.30 -11.62 -4.66
N GLN A 139 3.77 -10.41 -4.96
CA GLN A 139 5.07 -9.90 -4.55
C GLN A 139 4.92 -8.53 -3.92
N THR A 140 5.44 -8.36 -2.71
CA THR A 140 5.60 -7.03 -2.10
C THR A 140 6.76 -6.30 -2.76
N LEU A 141 6.52 -5.08 -3.22
CA LEU A 141 7.52 -4.25 -3.89
C LEU A 141 8.17 -3.27 -2.91
N GLU A 142 9.46 -3.06 -3.11
CA GLU A 142 10.24 -2.01 -2.46
C GLU A 142 10.46 -0.85 -3.43
N SER A 143 10.47 0.38 -2.91
CA SER A 143 10.64 1.58 -3.73
C SER A 143 12.03 1.60 -4.34
N GLY A 144 12.11 1.79 -5.66
CA GLY A 144 13.37 1.87 -6.39
C GLY A 144 14.08 0.52 -6.61
N ILE A 145 13.46 -0.59 -6.23
CA ILE A 145 13.98 -1.93 -6.51
C ILE A 145 13.35 -2.47 -7.78
N VAL A 146 14.18 -3.08 -8.64
CA VAL A 146 13.74 -3.71 -9.88
C VAL A 146 13.28 -5.13 -9.61
N TYR A 147 12.13 -5.49 -10.17
CA TYR A 147 11.56 -6.84 -10.13
C TYR A 147 11.39 -7.39 -11.54
N TYR A 148 11.76 -8.66 -11.71
CA TYR A 148 11.68 -9.41 -12.95
C TYR A 148 10.52 -10.40 -12.90
N LEU A 149 9.68 -10.37 -13.92
CA LEU A 149 8.51 -11.23 -14.11
C LEU A 149 8.86 -12.31 -15.11
N PHE A 150 8.87 -13.56 -14.66
CA PHE A 150 9.29 -14.70 -15.45
C PHE A 150 8.10 -15.36 -16.15
N LYS A 151 8.36 -16.01 -17.29
CA LYS A 151 7.36 -16.77 -18.06
C LYS A 151 6.64 -17.83 -17.24
N ASN A 152 7.34 -18.43 -16.29
CA ASN A 152 6.81 -19.47 -15.41
C ASN A 152 5.86 -18.92 -14.33
N GLY A 153 5.65 -17.60 -14.27
CA GLY A 153 4.82 -16.93 -13.26
C GLY A 153 5.59 -16.52 -12.00
N GLU A 154 6.90 -16.74 -11.95
CA GLU A 154 7.75 -16.31 -10.83
C GLU A 154 8.04 -14.81 -10.91
N VAL A 155 8.28 -14.21 -9.74
CA VAL A 155 8.74 -12.82 -9.61
C VAL A 155 10.00 -12.83 -8.74
N ARG A 156 11.06 -12.16 -9.18
CA ARG A 156 12.30 -11.99 -8.37
C ARG A 156 12.78 -10.56 -8.41
N SER A 157 13.29 -10.07 -7.27
CA SER A 157 14.01 -8.79 -7.25
C SER A 157 15.41 -8.91 -7.84
N GLU A 158 15.96 -7.81 -8.34
CA GLU A 158 17.38 -7.71 -8.71
C GLU A 158 18.34 -8.04 -7.56
N LEU A 159 17.89 -7.90 -6.31
CA LEU A 159 18.64 -8.26 -5.10
C LEU A 159 18.69 -9.77 -4.82
N ASP A 160 17.90 -10.58 -5.53
CA ASP A 160 17.77 -12.04 -5.32
C ASP A 160 17.75 -12.80 -6.66
N LEU A 161 18.84 -12.64 -7.43
CA LEU A 161 19.06 -13.36 -8.69
C LEU A 161 20.04 -14.53 -8.55
N ASP A 162 20.25 -15.03 -7.32
CA ASP A 162 21.14 -16.15 -7.08
C ASP A 162 20.66 -17.41 -7.84
N GLY A 163 21.57 -17.96 -8.65
CA GLY A 163 21.30 -19.14 -9.47
C GLY A 163 20.46 -18.88 -10.73
N VAL A 164 20.21 -17.62 -11.08
CA VAL A 164 19.52 -17.24 -12.32
C VAL A 164 20.55 -17.00 -13.43
N GLU A 165 20.30 -17.56 -14.62
CA GLU A 165 21.11 -17.28 -15.81
C GLU A 165 20.75 -15.90 -16.37
N LEU A 166 21.77 -15.06 -16.59
CA LEU A 166 21.62 -13.70 -17.11
C LEU A 166 22.04 -13.64 -18.57
N THR A 167 21.42 -12.73 -19.32
CA THR A 167 21.86 -12.32 -20.65
C THR A 167 23.18 -11.53 -20.57
N GLU A 168 23.80 -11.25 -21.72
CA GLU A 168 24.98 -10.38 -21.78
C GLU A 168 24.71 -8.99 -21.20
N ASP A 169 23.47 -8.51 -21.35
CA ASP A 169 23.01 -7.21 -20.85
C ASP A 169 22.64 -7.24 -19.36
N GLY A 170 22.73 -8.39 -18.68
CA GLY A 170 22.49 -8.52 -17.24
C GLY A 170 21.05 -8.84 -16.83
N ALA A 171 20.12 -8.92 -17.78
CA ALA A 171 18.73 -9.31 -17.50
C ALA A 171 18.61 -10.84 -17.34
N PRO A 172 17.72 -11.36 -16.49
CA PRO A 172 17.41 -12.79 -16.47
C PRO A 172 16.94 -13.32 -17.82
N GLN A 173 17.50 -14.46 -18.25
CA GLN A 173 17.26 -15.01 -19.60
C GLN A 173 15.79 -15.41 -19.85
N ASP A 174 15.02 -15.71 -18.80
CA ASP A 174 13.62 -16.14 -18.87
C ASP A 174 12.62 -15.08 -18.35
N ALA A 175 13.08 -13.88 -17.99
CA ALA A 175 12.21 -12.77 -17.62
C ALA A 175 11.60 -12.12 -18.86
N VAL A 176 10.28 -11.86 -18.82
CA VAL A 176 9.56 -11.20 -19.91
C VAL A 176 9.33 -9.72 -19.66
N ILE A 177 9.30 -9.30 -18.40
CA ILE A 177 9.13 -7.92 -17.99
C ILE A 177 10.09 -7.64 -16.82
N GLU A 178 10.76 -6.51 -16.85
CA GLU A 178 11.32 -5.88 -15.65
C GLU A 178 10.44 -4.68 -15.27
N LEU A 179 10.25 -4.42 -13.98
CA LEU A 179 9.45 -3.31 -13.48
C LEU A 179 10.04 -2.72 -12.20
N CYS A 180 9.73 -1.46 -11.95
CA CYS A 180 10.12 -0.75 -10.74
C CYS A 180 8.98 0.15 -10.30
N PHE A 181 8.58 0.01 -9.04
CA PHE A 181 7.70 0.94 -8.37
C PHE A 181 8.56 1.95 -7.59
N GLN A 182 8.18 3.23 -7.64
CA GLN A 182 8.91 4.30 -6.97
C GLN A 182 7.96 5.27 -6.28
N ASP A 183 8.58 6.04 -5.38
CA ASP A 183 7.99 7.10 -4.56
C ASP A 183 7.19 6.64 -3.34
N ASN A 184 7.06 7.58 -2.39
CA ASN A 184 6.16 7.68 -1.23
C ASN A 184 5.80 6.42 -0.39
N ILE A 185 6.48 5.29 -0.56
CA ILE A 185 6.38 4.15 0.37
C ILE A 185 6.73 4.64 1.77
N SER A 186 5.92 4.25 2.74
CA SER A 186 5.98 4.65 4.15
C SER A 186 5.71 6.14 4.42
N ALA A 187 5.31 6.91 3.41
CA ALA A 187 4.95 8.31 3.60
C ALA A 187 3.65 8.44 4.38
N GLN A 188 3.65 9.30 5.40
CA GLN A 188 2.43 9.67 6.09
C GLN A 188 1.64 10.69 5.25
N GLN A 189 0.41 10.34 4.88
CA GLN A 189 -0.54 11.25 4.25
C GLN A 189 -1.56 11.78 5.26
N HIS A 190 -1.63 13.10 5.38
CA HIS A 190 -2.69 13.78 6.11
C HIS A 190 -4.02 13.80 5.31
N PRO A 191 -5.16 14.05 5.97
CA PRO A 191 -6.44 14.21 5.27
C PRO A 191 -6.36 15.21 4.12
N ASN A 192 -6.92 14.86 2.96
CA ASN A 192 -6.87 15.62 1.71
C ASN A 192 -5.48 15.79 1.07
N GLN A 193 -4.44 15.15 1.61
CA GLN A 193 -3.15 15.11 0.95
C GLN A 193 -3.19 14.15 -0.24
N THR A 194 -2.44 14.51 -1.27
CA THR A 194 -2.20 13.72 -2.47
C THR A 194 -0.70 13.56 -2.64
N LEU A 195 -0.26 12.34 -2.91
CA LEU A 195 1.12 12.01 -3.26
C LEU A 195 1.12 11.28 -4.60
N SER A 196 2.14 11.52 -5.41
CA SER A 196 2.31 10.89 -6.72
C SER A 196 3.19 9.65 -6.59
N GLU A 197 2.86 8.63 -7.35
CA GLU A 197 3.58 7.37 -7.44
C GLU A 197 3.94 7.10 -8.91
N SER A 198 5.03 6.37 -9.14
CA SER A 198 5.46 5.95 -10.48
C SER A 198 5.66 4.44 -10.57
N LEU A 199 5.21 3.87 -11.68
CA LEU A 199 5.40 2.48 -12.07
C LEU A 199 6.02 2.44 -13.47
N ALA A 200 7.31 2.13 -13.54
CA ALA A 200 8.02 1.89 -14.80
C ALA A 200 8.08 0.39 -15.10
N PHE A 201 7.97 0.01 -16.37
CA PHE A 201 8.21 -1.35 -16.82
C PHE A 201 8.78 -1.42 -18.25
N HIS A 202 9.49 -2.50 -18.51
CA HIS A 202 10.12 -2.77 -19.80
C HIS A 202 9.94 -4.24 -20.19
N VAL A 203 9.38 -4.45 -21.39
CA VAL A 203 9.16 -5.76 -21.99
C VAL A 203 10.47 -6.26 -22.60
N LEU A 204 10.96 -7.39 -22.10
CA LEU A 204 12.28 -7.92 -22.40
C LEU A 204 12.29 -8.83 -23.64
N GLN A 205 13.48 -9.09 -24.20
CA GLN A 205 13.69 -10.00 -25.35
C GLN A 205 13.07 -11.40 -25.20
N PRO A 206 12.93 -11.98 -23.99
CA PRO A 206 12.26 -13.27 -23.86
C PRO A 206 10.75 -13.22 -24.06
N ALA A 207 10.10 -12.05 -24.02
CA ALA A 207 8.66 -11.94 -24.24
C ALA A 207 8.21 -12.63 -25.55
N GLU A 208 6.94 -12.95 -25.67
CA GLU A 208 6.38 -13.59 -26.85
C GLU A 208 5.77 -12.55 -27.79
N GLN A 209 5.99 -12.74 -29.10
CA GLN A 209 5.36 -11.91 -30.12
C GLN A 209 3.84 -12.08 -30.11
N SER A 210 3.11 -10.98 -30.33
CA SER A 210 1.63 -10.97 -30.35
C SER A 210 0.96 -11.49 -29.08
N THR A 211 1.66 -11.46 -27.94
CA THR A 211 1.12 -11.85 -26.63
C THR A 211 0.71 -10.63 -25.82
N THR A 212 -0.37 -10.78 -25.05
CA THR A 212 -0.81 -9.81 -24.04
C THR A 212 -0.32 -10.27 -22.67
N TYR A 213 0.36 -9.38 -21.95
CA TYR A 213 0.76 -9.57 -20.56
C TYR A 213 -0.12 -8.73 -19.65
N ASN A 214 -0.54 -9.29 -18.52
CA ASN A 214 -1.33 -8.59 -17.51
C ASN A 214 -0.67 -8.74 -16.14
N PHE A 215 -0.52 -7.62 -15.43
CA PHE A 215 -0.18 -7.58 -14.01
C PHE A 215 -1.03 -6.53 -13.30
N THR A 216 -1.20 -6.68 -11.99
CA THR A 216 -1.94 -5.73 -11.14
C THR A 216 -1.05 -5.22 -10.03
N LEU A 217 -1.04 -3.90 -9.81
CA LEU A 217 -0.41 -3.24 -8.67
C LEU A 217 -1.49 -2.79 -7.69
N SER A 218 -1.47 -3.29 -6.46
CA SER A 218 -2.35 -2.87 -5.38
C SER A 218 -1.58 -2.00 -4.39
N ILE A 219 -2.18 -0.87 -4.01
CA ILE A 219 -1.68 0.02 -2.97
C ILE A 219 -2.38 -0.34 -1.66
N GLU A 220 -1.79 -0.03 -0.52
CA GLU A 220 -2.47 -0.16 0.77
C GLU A 220 -2.16 1.06 1.63
N GLY A 221 -3.18 1.67 2.23
CA GLY A 221 -3.06 2.74 3.20
C GLY A 221 -3.54 2.26 4.56
N VAL A 222 -2.66 2.28 5.56
CA VAL A 222 -2.99 1.88 6.93
C VAL A 222 -3.03 3.10 7.83
N GLN A 223 -3.98 3.16 8.77
CA GLN A 223 -4.07 4.23 9.75
C GLN A 223 -2.72 4.42 10.48
N TRP A 224 -2.28 5.68 10.64
CA TRP A 224 -0.90 6.00 11.05
C TRP A 224 -0.44 5.34 12.37
N ASN A 225 -1.35 5.10 13.31
CA ASN A 225 -1.06 4.49 14.61
C ASN A 225 -1.27 2.96 14.64
N GLU A 226 -1.66 2.36 13.52
CA GLU A 226 -1.83 0.91 13.33
C GLU A 226 -0.84 0.34 12.30
N SER A 227 -0.11 1.22 11.60
CA SER A 227 0.82 0.81 10.56
C SER A 227 1.96 -0.06 11.11
N PRO A 228 2.28 -1.18 10.44
CA PRO A 228 3.41 -2.03 10.80
C PRO A 228 4.77 -1.44 10.40
N ILE A 229 4.77 -0.43 9.53
CA ILE A 229 5.98 0.27 9.07
C ILE A 229 6.04 1.69 9.66
N ALA A 230 7.25 2.18 9.90
CA ALA A 230 7.44 3.52 10.46
C ALA A 230 7.20 4.58 9.38
N ALA A 231 6.52 5.67 9.74
CA ALA A 231 6.35 6.81 8.84
C ALA A 231 7.70 7.45 8.48
N ASN A 232 7.94 7.67 7.19
CA ASN A 232 8.94 8.59 6.70
C ASN A 232 8.29 9.93 6.31
N SER A 233 9.12 10.96 6.12
CA SER A 233 8.66 12.18 5.46
C SER A 233 8.42 11.87 3.98
N ALA A 234 7.29 12.32 3.44
CA ALA A 234 7.07 12.31 1.99
C ALA A 234 8.25 12.96 1.27
N SER A 235 8.67 12.39 0.15
CA SER A 235 9.63 13.01 -0.75
C SER A 235 8.95 14.19 -1.45
N ASP A 236 9.47 15.40 -1.20
CA ASP A 236 9.04 16.64 -1.88
C ASP A 236 9.40 16.65 -3.37
#